data_AF-I4Z486-F1
#
_entry.id   AF-I4Z486-F1
#
_cell.length_a   1.000
_cell.length_b   1.000
_cell.length_c   1.000
_cell.angle_alpha   90.00
_cell.angle_beta   90.00
_cell.angle_gamma   90.00
#
_symmetry.space_group_name_H-M   'P 1'
#
loop_
_entity.id
_entity.type
_entity.pdbx_description
1 polymer ?
#
loop_
_entity_poly.entity_id
_entity_poly.type
_entity_poly.pdbx_seq_one_letter_code
_entity_poly.pdbx_strand_id
1 'polypeptide(L)' 'MTEARAAAEAEVLEHRGYQIRLSPTGLEWMAFVAQPKQRPTLIMAPDRDAATAKAYEWIDRQLASDKTPV' A
#
# COMPACT_ATOMS: atom_id res chain seq x y z
N MET A 1 16.10 8.10 -30.01
CA MET A 1 16.66 8.37 -28.67
C MET A 1 15.76 7.68 -27.67
N THR A 2 16.38 6.92 -26.78
CA THR A 2 15.91 5.72 -26.07
C THR A 2 14.54 5.84 -25.37
N GLU A 3 13.76 4.78 -25.56
CA GLU A 3 12.47 4.48 -24.94
C GLU A 3 12.50 4.50 -23.40
N ALA A 4 11.31 4.62 -22.82
CA ALA A 4 11.02 4.34 -21.42
C ALA A 4 11.78 5.22 -20.42
N ARG A 5 11.33 6.48 -20.32
CA ARG A 5 11.44 7.24 -19.07
C ARG A 5 10.86 6.36 -17.96
N ALA A 6 11.76 5.73 -17.21
CA ALA A 6 11.54 4.95 -16.02
C ALA A 6 10.12 5.13 -15.47
N ALA A 7 9.26 4.13 -15.70
CA ALA A 7 8.18 3.90 -14.77
C ALA A 7 8.86 3.79 -13.41
N ALA A 8 8.76 4.84 -12.60
CA ALA A 8 9.33 4.88 -11.26
C ALA A 8 8.95 3.55 -10.61
N GLU A 9 9.94 2.70 -10.35
CA GLU A 9 9.73 1.35 -9.84
C GLU A 9 8.91 1.50 -8.56
N ALA A 10 7.62 1.17 -8.66
CA ALA A 10 6.72 1.28 -7.52
C ALA A 10 7.27 0.34 -6.46
N GLU A 11 7.68 0.89 -5.32
CA GLU A 11 8.28 0.11 -4.27
C GLU A 11 7.25 -0.88 -3.74
N VAL A 12 7.65 -2.14 -3.63
CA VAL A 12 6.77 -3.21 -3.14
C VAL A 12 7.24 -3.65 -1.77
N LEU A 13 6.36 -3.53 -0.79
CA LEU A 13 6.53 -4.05 0.57
C LEU A 13 5.56 -5.20 0.81
N GLU A 14 5.94 -6.11 1.70
CA GLU A 14 5.07 -7.18 2.18
C GLU A 14 4.85 -7.05 3.68
N HIS A 15 3.60 -7.18 4.12
CA HIS A 15 3.25 -7.18 5.53
C HIS A 15 2.07 -8.12 5.80
N ARG A 16 2.27 -9.13 6.64
CA ARG A 16 1.22 -10.07 7.09
C ARG A 16 0.46 -10.75 5.94
N GLY A 17 1.11 -10.97 4.79
CA GLY A 17 0.49 -11.56 3.60
C GLY A 17 -0.27 -10.57 2.70
N TYR A 18 -0.26 -9.28 3.04
CA TYR A 18 -0.64 -8.20 2.15
C TYR A 18 0.58 -7.70 1.38
N GLN A 19 0.37 -7.35 0.12
CA GLN A 19 1.32 -6.62 -0.71
C GLN A 19 0.95 -5.13 -0.70
N ILE A 20 1.92 -4.27 -0.44
CA ILE A 20 1.77 -2.82 -0.44
C ILE A 20 2.64 -2.28 -1.58
N ARG A 21 2.00 -1.62 -2.55
CA ARG A 21 2.71 -0.93 -3.63
C ARG A 21 2.71 0.57 -3.35
N LEU A 22 3.88 1.14 -3.19
CA LEU A 22 4.08 2.56 -2.93
C LEU A 22 4.46 3.26 -4.22
N SER A 23 3.79 4.36 -4.50
CA SER A 23 4.12 5.21 -5.64
C SER A 23 3.89 6.67 -5.29
N PRO A 24 4.82 7.58 -5.67
CA PRO A 24 4.57 9.01 -5.56
C PRO A 24 3.48 9.43 -6.56
N THR A 25 2.59 10.31 -6.13
CA THR A 25 1.50 10.88 -6.92
C THR A 25 1.52 12.40 -6.79
N GLY A 26 2.39 13.06 -7.57
CA GLY A 26 2.55 14.52 -7.53
C GLY A 26 3.14 15.01 -6.21
N LEU A 27 2.30 15.58 -5.35
CA LEU A 27 2.68 16.12 -4.04
C LEU A 27 2.40 15.15 -2.88
N GLU A 28 1.82 13.99 -3.15
CA GLU A 28 1.46 12.98 -2.17
C GLU A 28 2.09 11.63 -2.51
N TRP A 29 1.95 10.69 -1.58
CA TRP A 29 2.28 9.29 -1.74
C TRP A 29 1.03 8.44 -1.64
N MET A 30 0.98 7.44 -2.52
CA MET A 30 -0.09 6.46 -2.59
C MET A 30 0.44 5.09 -2.16
N ALA A 31 -0.27 4.44 -1.24
CA ALA A 31 -0.09 3.04 -0.88
C ALA A 31 -1.29 2.22 -1.38
N PHE A 32 -1.03 1.30 -2.31
CA PHE A 32 -2.01 0.34 -2.79
C PHE A 32 -1.81 -0.98 -2.05
N VAL A 33 -2.73 -1.31 -1.15
CA VAL A 33 -2.69 -2.48 -0.28
C VAL A 33 -3.61 -3.56 -0.85
N ALA A 34 -3.05 -4.73 -1.15
CA ALA A 34 -3.79 -5.85 -1.73
C ALA A 34 -3.45 -7.16 -1.03
N GLN A 35 -4.44 -8.03 -0.85
CA GLN A 35 -4.26 -9.43 -0.50
C GLN A 35 -4.93 -10.31 -1.56
N PRO A 36 -4.39 -11.49 -1.90
CA PRO A 36 -5.02 -12.39 -2.84
C PRO A 36 -6.50 -12.62 -2.51
N LYS A 37 -7.37 -12.48 -3.52
CA LYS A 37 -8.83 -12.68 -3.43
C LYS A 37 -9.58 -11.65 -2.55
N GLN A 38 -8.92 -10.58 -2.11
CA GLN A 38 -9.57 -9.46 -1.42
C GLN A 38 -9.59 -8.21 -2.30
N ARG A 39 -10.56 -7.33 -2.05
CA ARG A 39 -10.61 -6.03 -2.72
C ARG A 39 -9.45 -5.17 -2.22
N PRO A 40 -8.62 -4.61 -3.12
CA PRO A 40 -7.55 -3.72 -2.71
C PRO A 40 -8.06 -2.44 -2.07
N THR A 41 -7.24 -1.86 -1.20
CA THR A 41 -7.48 -0.57 -0.56
C THR A 41 -6.37 0.41 -0.95
N LEU A 42 -6.75 1.66 -1.17
CA LEU A 42 -5.86 2.74 -1.58
C LEU A 42 -5.80 3.78 -0.48
N ILE A 43 -4.58 4.14 -0.07
CA ILE A 43 -4.30 5.06 1.02
C ILE A 43 -3.43 6.20 0.49
N MET A 44 -3.85 7.44 0.75
CA MET A 44 -3.10 8.65 0.41
C MET A 44 -2.44 9.23 1.67
N ALA A 45 -1.23 9.74 1.51
CA ALA A 45 -0.48 10.38 2.57
C ALA A 45 0.47 11.46 2.02
N PRO A 46 0.88 12.45 2.84
CA PRO A 46 1.75 13.53 2.37
C PRO A 46 3.16 13.04 1.99
N ASP A 47 3.62 11.94 2.57
CA ASP A 47 4.95 11.40 2.34
C ASP A 47 4.95 9.86 2.38
N ARG A 48 6.08 9.28 1.95
CA ARG A 48 6.28 7.83 1.85
C ARG A 48 6.10 7.12 3.18
N ASP A 49 6.63 7.69 4.25
CA ASP A 49 6.68 7.05 5.55
C ASP A 49 5.29 7.05 6.19
N ALA A 50 4.54 8.15 6.02
CA ALA A 50 3.14 8.25 6.39
C ALA A 50 2.26 7.28 5.57
N ALA A 51 2.50 7.12 4.27
CA ALA A 51 1.78 6.15 3.44
C ALA A 51 2.01 4.71 3.93
N THR A 52 3.27 4.39 4.26
CA THR A 52 3.68 3.09 4.78
C THR A 52 3.08 2.81 6.15
N ALA A 53 3.20 3.75 7.09
CA ALA A 53 2.68 3.60 8.45
C ALA A 53 1.16 3.41 8.45
N LYS A 54 0.42 4.21 7.66
CA LYS A 54 -1.03 4.06 7.51
C LYS A 54 -1.42 2.71 6.89
N ALA A 55 -0.63 2.22 5.91
CA ALA A 55 -0.88 0.91 5.31
C ALA A 55 -0.71 -0.23 6.32
N TYR A 56 0.37 -0.20 7.13
CA TYR A 56 0.56 -1.18 8.20
C TYR A 56 -0.54 -1.13 9.25
N GLU A 57 -0.91 0.06 9.71
CA GLU A 57 -1.99 0.22 10.67
C GLU A 57 -3.33 -0.30 10.13
N TRP A 58 -3.64 0.00 8.86
CA TRP A 58 -4.86 -0.51 8.23
C TRP A 58 -4.88 -2.04 8.16
N ILE A 59 -3.77 -2.67 7.78
CA ILE A 59 -3.63 -4.14 7.75
C ILE A 59 -3.85 -4.73 9.15
N ASP A 60 -3.20 -4.17 10.16
CA ASP A 60 -3.32 -4.66 11.53
C ASP A 60 -4.76 -4.55 12.06
N ARG A 61 -5.47 -3.47 11.71
CA ARG A 61 -6.90 -3.29 12.02
C ARG A 61 -7.80 -4.28 11.29
N GLN A 62 -7.52 -4.57 10.02
CA GLN A 62 -8.30 -5.55 9.25
C GLN A 62 -8.16 -6.95 9.86
N LEU A 63 -6.93 -7.35 10.20
CA LEU A 63 -6.66 -8.64 10.82
C LEU A 63 -7.19 -8.76 12.25
N ALA A 64 -7.29 -7.65 12.98
CA ALA A 64 -7.95 -7.63 14.29
C ALA A 64 -9.48 -7.77 14.16
N SER A 65 -10.07 -7.16 13.13
CA SER A 65 -11.52 -7.21 12.88
C SER A 65 -11.96 -8.61 12.42
N ASP A 66 -11.19 -9.23 11.52
CA ASP A 66 -11.44 -10.60 11.03
C ASP A 66 -11.36 -11.67 12.14
N LYS A 67 -10.66 -11.38 13.25
CA LYS A 67 -10.53 -12.29 14.40
C LYS A 67 -11.70 -12.24 15.37
N THR A 68 -12.73 -11.42 15.12
CA THR A 68 -13.90 -11.35 15.99
C THR A 68 -14.85 -12.50 15.64
N PRO A 69 -15.02 -13.53 16.48
CA PRO A 69 -16.05 -14.54 16.25
C PRO A 69 -17.41 -13.92 16.56
N VAL A 70 -18.35 -14.04 15.62
CA VAL A 70 -19.79 -13.94 15.92
C VAL A 70 -20.29 -15.23 16.53
#